data_AF-A0A2W1GYM7-F1
#
_entry.id   AF-A0A2W1GYM7-F1
#
_cell.length_a   1.000
_cell.length_b   1.000
_cell.length_c   1.000
_cell.angle_alpha   90.00
_cell.angle_beta   90.00
_cell.angle_gamma   90.00
#
_symmetry.space_group_name_H-M   'P 1'
#
loop_
_entity.id
_entity.type
_entity.pdbx_description
1 polymer ?
#
loop_
_entity_poly.entity_id
_entity_poly.type
_entity_poly.pdbx_seq_one_letter_code
_entity_poly.pdbx_strand_id
1 'polypeptide(L)'
;MPSKGKMPIAPPPATPDRQSSPELGSPSRITSYNKKTGRPVRKSAGKIQKPLLYDQELDELTDNEEGGAFHRHTPKKPPMTLQFNVPLGFHGPLFVKIDSSMLQTNEAGKLHEMQPGKSKKVCTKSRQSQPDKVLAARPKGFTDLPAELRNTIYRYLFARNDDTQELRIPVNKQNPKDNLCKSAQFLRTCKLVHNEGCSVLYGENTFSFKRHYGTRGPFWEAVPKEVGYQDVLHFLKMIGPENLQYLRDIKFVFDDASPRHTSYVESNEKRRYLNDEYLMNCLRILREAKLRKVSMFFGGRRQLQRSDVKFLGYLEQVKADEVDRIPDRYFSLLGKISNAVWADLEEAMTRKKKLYEDE
;
A
#
# COMPACT_ATOMS: atom_id res chain seq x y z
N MET A 1 -40.64 -69.82 18.42
CA MET A 1 -40.44 -68.46 17.89
C MET A 1 -39.07 -68.41 17.20
N PRO A 2 -39.00 -68.45 15.86
CA PRO A 2 -37.76 -68.72 15.13
C PRO A 2 -36.89 -67.47 14.92
N SER A 3 -35.57 -67.71 14.91
CA SER A 3 -34.48 -66.77 14.68
C SER A 3 -34.50 -66.19 13.26
N LYS A 4 -34.48 -64.86 13.14
CA LYS A 4 -34.32 -64.17 11.85
C LYS A 4 -32.87 -64.29 11.36
N GLY A 5 -32.70 -64.93 10.21
CA GLY A 5 -31.42 -65.09 9.52
C GLY A 5 -30.84 -63.77 9.01
N LYS A 6 -29.52 -63.61 9.18
CA LYS A 6 -28.71 -62.60 8.50
C LYS A 6 -28.51 -63.03 7.05
N MET A 7 -28.96 -62.23 6.09
CA MET A 7 -28.56 -62.40 4.68
C MET A 7 -27.13 -61.88 4.47
N PRO A 8 -26.29 -62.56 3.66
CA PRO A 8 -24.97 -62.06 3.29
C PRO A 8 -25.07 -60.91 2.28
N ILE A 9 -24.35 -59.83 2.55
CA ILE A 9 -24.21 -58.66 1.67
C ILE A 9 -23.24 -59.05 0.55
N ALA A 10 -23.67 -58.89 -0.71
CA ALA A 10 -22.85 -59.13 -1.88
C ALA A 10 -21.64 -58.16 -1.96
N PRO A 11 -20.47 -58.61 -2.44
CA PRO A 11 -19.33 -57.72 -2.64
C PRO A 11 -19.61 -56.72 -3.78
N PRO A 12 -19.06 -55.50 -3.71
CA PRO A 12 -19.23 -54.51 -4.77
C PRO A 12 -18.52 -54.96 -6.06
N PRO A 13 -19.03 -54.57 -7.24
CA PRO A 13 -18.44 -54.95 -8.52
C PRO A 13 -17.04 -54.36 -8.68
N ALA A 14 -16.12 -55.18 -9.20
CA ALA A 14 -14.76 -54.76 -9.53
C ALA A 14 -14.80 -53.66 -10.60
N THR A 15 -14.17 -52.52 -10.30
CA THR A 15 -13.97 -51.46 -11.28
C THR A 15 -12.98 -51.91 -12.36
N PRO A 16 -13.25 -51.68 -13.65
CA PRO A 16 -12.34 -52.04 -14.73
C PRO A 16 -11.06 -51.22 -14.65
N ASP A 17 -9.94 -51.93 -14.84
CA ASP A 17 -8.58 -51.39 -14.82
C ASP A 17 -8.43 -50.38 -15.95
N ARG A 18 -8.39 -49.09 -15.60
CA ARG A 18 -8.36 -47.99 -16.56
C ARG A 18 -6.93 -47.79 -17.03
N GLN A 19 -6.56 -48.51 -18.08
CA GLN A 19 -5.30 -48.30 -18.79
C GLN A 19 -5.14 -46.82 -19.13
N SER A 20 -4.02 -46.27 -18.69
CA SER A 20 -3.60 -44.90 -18.87
C SER A 20 -3.46 -44.56 -20.35
N SER A 21 -4.32 -43.66 -20.84
CA SER A 21 -4.20 -43.10 -22.19
C SER A 21 -3.08 -42.05 -22.22
N PRO A 22 -2.10 -42.14 -23.15
CA PRO A 22 -0.87 -41.36 -23.12
C PRO A 22 -1.00 -39.92 -23.66
N GLU A 23 -2.19 -39.49 -24.10
CA GLU A 23 -2.40 -38.22 -24.81
C GLU A 23 -2.77 -37.02 -23.91
N LEU A 24 -2.89 -37.21 -22.59
CA LEU A 24 -3.18 -36.13 -21.64
C LEU A 24 -1.99 -35.89 -20.74
N GLY A 25 -1.25 -34.81 -21.02
CA GLY A 25 -0.04 -34.43 -20.31
C GLY A 25 -0.18 -34.42 -18.78
N SER A 26 0.86 -34.96 -18.13
CA SER A 26 1.28 -34.77 -16.73
C SER A 26 0.18 -34.72 -15.64
N PRO A 27 0.01 -35.78 -14.82
CA PRO A 27 -1.00 -35.87 -13.76
C PRO A 27 -0.56 -35.08 -12.51
N SER A 28 -0.48 -33.75 -12.61
CA SER A 28 -0.03 -32.90 -11.49
C SER A 28 -1.16 -32.39 -10.57
N ARG A 29 -2.40 -32.85 -10.77
CA ARG A 29 -3.52 -32.57 -9.85
C ARG A 29 -4.32 -33.82 -9.51
N ILE A 30 -3.63 -34.83 -8.99
CA ILE A 30 -4.31 -35.91 -8.25
C ILE A 30 -4.87 -35.28 -6.97
N THR A 31 -6.20 -35.27 -6.84
CA THR A 31 -6.89 -34.96 -5.58
C THR A 31 -6.39 -35.98 -4.55
N SER A 32 -5.62 -35.51 -3.56
CA SER A 32 -5.18 -36.36 -2.45
C SER A 32 -6.37 -36.63 -1.55
N TYR A 33 -6.61 -37.88 -1.15
CA TYR A 33 -7.68 -38.26 -0.24
C TYR A 33 -7.08 -38.75 1.09
N ASN A 34 -7.71 -38.41 2.21
CA ASN A 34 -7.28 -38.87 3.52
C ASN A 34 -7.58 -40.37 3.67
N LYS A 35 -6.54 -41.18 3.90
CA LYS A 35 -6.64 -42.66 3.97
C LYS A 35 -7.55 -43.18 5.09
N LYS A 36 -7.80 -42.39 6.14
CA LYS A 36 -8.69 -42.80 7.26
C LYS A 36 -10.14 -42.41 7.06
N THR A 37 -10.42 -41.33 6.32
CA THR A 37 -11.77 -40.75 6.23
C THR A 37 -12.34 -40.73 4.81
N GLY A 38 -11.55 -41.08 3.79
CA GLY A 38 -11.97 -41.08 2.39
C GLY A 38 -12.28 -39.69 1.82
N ARG A 39 -12.03 -38.61 2.57
CA ARG A 39 -12.36 -37.24 2.16
C ARG A 39 -11.24 -36.59 1.34
N PRO A 40 -11.57 -35.80 0.30
CA PRO A 40 -10.57 -35.07 -0.48
C PRO A 40 -9.88 -34.01 0.39
N VAL A 41 -8.55 -34.07 0.44
CA VAL A 41 -7.67 -33.15 1.15
C VAL A 41 -7.47 -31.90 0.28
N ARG A 42 -8.16 -30.81 0.64
CA ARG A 42 -7.86 -29.48 0.08
C ARG A 42 -6.52 -29.00 0.65
N LYS A 43 -5.48 -28.95 -0.19
CA LYS A 43 -4.16 -28.34 0.15
C LYS A 43 -4.22 -26.84 0.50
N SER A 44 -5.39 -26.22 0.43
CA SER A 44 -5.65 -24.82 0.79
C SER A 44 -6.39 -24.64 2.11
N ALA A 45 -6.93 -25.71 2.72
CA ALA A 45 -7.59 -25.60 4.02
C ALA A 45 -6.53 -25.38 5.10
N GLY A 46 -6.58 -24.25 5.81
CA GLY A 46 -5.64 -23.93 6.88
C GLY A 46 -4.40 -23.14 6.47
N LYS A 47 -4.29 -22.66 5.21
CA LYS A 47 -3.40 -21.52 4.93
C LYS A 47 -4.00 -20.29 5.61
N ILE A 48 -3.68 -20.13 6.88
CA ILE A 48 -3.87 -18.89 7.63
C ILE A 48 -3.28 -17.79 6.75
N GLN A 49 -4.13 -16.95 6.16
CA GLN A 49 -3.68 -15.63 5.74
C GLN A 49 -3.03 -15.03 6.97
N LYS A 50 -1.79 -14.55 6.85
CA LYS A 50 -1.07 -13.95 7.99
C LYS A 50 -2.08 -13.08 8.76
N PRO A 51 -2.27 -13.31 10.06
CA PRO A 51 -3.25 -12.56 10.83
C PRO A 51 -3.04 -11.07 10.58
N LEU A 52 -4.15 -10.31 10.47
CA LEU A 52 -4.13 -8.86 10.40
C LEU A 52 -3.11 -8.35 11.44
N LEU A 53 -1.96 -7.89 10.99
CA LEU A 53 -0.96 -7.29 11.86
C LEU A 53 -1.61 -6.03 12.44
N TYR A 54 -1.88 -6.07 13.74
CA TYR A 54 -2.49 -4.97 14.48
C TYR A 54 -1.51 -3.80 14.63
N ASP A 55 -0.21 -4.10 14.65
CA ASP A 55 0.87 -3.14 14.61
C ASP A 55 1.53 -3.23 13.23
N GLN A 56 1.34 -2.18 12.43
CA GLN A 56 2.00 -2.09 11.13
C GLN A 56 3.47 -1.77 11.37
N GLU A 57 4.38 -2.62 10.88
CA GLU A 57 5.82 -2.34 10.93
C GLU A 57 6.08 -0.98 10.25
N LEU A 58 6.54 -0.03 11.07
CA LEU A 58 7.00 1.27 10.62
C LEU A 58 8.40 1.05 10.07
N ASP A 59 8.62 1.45 8.82
CA ASP A 59 9.98 1.39 8.30
C ASP A 59 10.77 2.50 9.01
N GLU A 60 11.96 2.17 9.50
CA GLU A 60 12.80 3.08 10.28
C GLU A 60 12.88 4.46 9.60
N LEU A 61 12.69 5.52 10.39
CA LEU A 61 12.81 6.91 9.94
C LEU A 61 14.30 7.25 9.80
N THR A 62 14.96 6.67 8.80
CA THR A 62 16.40 6.87 8.51
C THR A 62 16.66 8.04 7.58
N ASP A 63 15.62 8.76 7.14
CA ASP A 63 15.76 9.87 6.20
C ASP A 63 16.46 11.06 6.87
N ASN A 64 17.41 11.67 6.16
CA ASN A 64 18.08 12.88 6.64
C ASN A 64 17.05 14.01 6.83
N GLU A 65 16.67 14.25 8.09
CA GLU A 65 15.83 15.36 8.57
C GLU A 65 16.51 16.75 8.38
N GLU A 66 17.48 16.90 7.47
CA GLU A 66 18.31 18.11 7.30
C GLU A 66 18.04 18.85 5.97
N GLY A 67 17.13 18.34 5.14
CA GLY A 67 16.81 18.88 3.81
C GLY A 67 15.45 19.57 3.75
N GLY A 68 15.43 20.90 3.81
CA GLY A 68 14.22 21.71 3.56
C GLY A 68 14.42 23.20 3.85
N ALA A 69 13.57 24.06 3.31
CA ALA A 69 13.54 25.51 3.56
C ALA A 69 13.40 25.85 5.06
N PHE A 70 12.77 24.95 5.83
CA PHE A 70 12.64 25.08 7.29
C PHE A 70 13.87 24.56 8.07
N HIS A 71 14.79 23.87 7.41
CA HIS A 71 16.02 23.30 8.00
C HIS A 71 17.29 24.15 7.77
N ARG A 72 17.15 25.43 7.39
CA ARG A 72 18.28 26.33 7.05
C ARG A 72 19.39 26.45 8.12
N HIS A 73 19.17 25.96 9.34
CA HIS A 73 20.12 26.03 10.45
C HIS A 73 20.73 24.69 10.88
N THR A 74 20.41 23.57 10.22
CA THR A 74 21.08 22.28 10.51
C THR A 74 22.32 22.11 9.62
N PRO A 75 23.52 21.91 10.19
CA PRO A 75 24.75 21.79 9.40
C PRO A 75 24.71 20.51 8.56
N LYS A 76 24.78 20.66 7.23
CA LYS A 76 24.81 19.54 6.29
C LYS A 76 26.03 18.64 6.58
N LYS A 77 25.80 17.34 6.83
CA LYS A 77 26.90 16.37 6.90
C LYS A 77 27.63 16.26 5.55
N PRO A 78 28.97 16.18 5.54
CA PRO A 78 29.74 16.09 4.30
C PRO A 78 29.47 14.76 3.57
N PRO A 79 29.52 14.75 2.22
CA PRO A 79 29.32 13.54 1.42
C PRO A 79 30.42 12.51 1.67
N MET A 80 30.02 11.25 1.83
CA MET A 80 30.93 10.12 2.03
C MET A 80 31.30 9.48 0.68
N THR A 81 32.59 9.32 0.40
CA THR A 81 33.11 8.71 -0.83
C THR A 81 33.43 7.23 -0.60
N LEU A 82 32.97 6.37 -1.51
CA LEU A 82 33.27 4.93 -1.52
C LEU A 82 34.05 4.61 -2.80
N GLN A 83 35.24 4.00 -2.67
CA GLN A 83 36.08 3.58 -3.80
C GLN A 83 36.12 2.05 -3.91
N PHE A 84 35.82 1.52 -5.10
CA PHE A 84 35.87 0.09 -5.39
C PHE A 84 36.94 -0.18 -6.43
N ASN A 85 37.97 -0.95 -6.08
CA ASN A 85 38.99 -1.39 -7.04
C ASN A 85 38.55 -2.71 -7.68
N VAL A 86 37.92 -2.64 -8.86
CA VAL A 86 37.49 -3.82 -9.62
C VAL A 86 38.59 -4.19 -10.63
N PRO A 87 39.14 -5.42 -10.60
CA PRO A 87 40.20 -5.83 -11.52
C PRO A 87 39.70 -5.92 -12.97
N LEU A 88 40.58 -5.62 -13.94
CA LEU A 88 40.27 -5.70 -15.37
C LEU A 88 39.86 -7.13 -15.75
N GLY A 89 38.64 -7.29 -16.29
CA GLY A 89 38.09 -8.57 -16.75
C GLY A 89 36.90 -9.10 -15.93
N PHE A 90 36.43 -8.38 -14.90
CA PHE A 90 35.23 -8.77 -14.17
C PHE A 90 33.95 -8.49 -14.98
N HIS A 91 33.27 -9.55 -15.40
CA HIS A 91 31.99 -9.49 -16.11
C HIS A 91 30.90 -10.18 -15.27
N GLY A 92 30.48 -9.52 -14.20
CA GLY A 92 29.42 -9.99 -13.32
C GLY A 92 28.81 -8.85 -12.49
N PRO A 93 27.63 -9.05 -11.88
CA PRO A 93 27.04 -8.08 -10.97
C PRO A 93 27.87 -7.94 -9.68
N LEU A 94 28.27 -6.72 -9.35
CA LEU A 94 28.96 -6.40 -8.10
C LEU A 94 27.92 -6.33 -6.96
N PHE A 95 27.92 -7.31 -6.06
CA PHE A 95 27.07 -7.28 -4.87
C PHE A 95 27.84 -6.71 -3.69
N VAL A 96 27.52 -5.47 -3.30
CA VAL A 96 28.11 -4.83 -2.12
C VAL A 96 27.09 -4.91 -0.98
N LYS A 97 27.44 -5.65 0.08
CA LYS A 97 26.68 -5.65 1.34
C LYS A 97 27.42 -4.78 2.34
N ILE A 98 26.83 -3.63 2.67
CA ILE A 98 27.38 -2.69 3.64
C ILE A 98 26.54 -2.83 4.92
N ASP A 99 27.17 -3.20 6.02
CA ASP A 99 26.53 -3.14 7.33
C ASP A 99 26.49 -1.69 7.81
N SER A 100 25.31 -1.25 8.28
CA SER A 100 25.06 0.13 8.73
C SER A 100 25.95 0.57 9.90
N SER A 101 26.48 -0.38 10.67
CA SER A 101 27.44 -0.14 11.75
C SER A 101 28.83 0.30 11.25
N MET A 102 29.23 -0.07 10.02
CA MET A 102 30.52 0.34 9.45
C MET A 102 30.54 1.79 8.94
N LEU A 103 29.37 2.41 8.78
CA LEU A 103 29.22 3.80 8.33
C LEU A 103 29.38 4.82 9.47
N GLN A 104 29.46 4.36 10.73
CA GLN A 104 29.47 5.23 11.92
C GLN A 104 30.87 5.47 12.50
N THR A 105 31.83 4.61 12.18
CA THR A 105 33.22 4.70 12.66
C THR A 105 34.13 5.27 11.57
N ASN A 106 34.51 6.54 11.72
CA ASN A 106 35.53 7.22 10.91
C ASN A 106 36.95 6.73 11.24
N GLU A 107 37.21 5.43 11.11
CA GLU A 107 38.56 4.88 11.26
C GLU A 107 38.96 4.12 10.00
N ALA A 108 40.10 4.53 9.41
CA ALA A 108 40.73 3.83 8.31
C ALA A 108 41.22 2.46 8.81
N GLY A 109 40.44 1.40 8.56
CA GLY A 109 40.70 0.10 9.19
C GLY A 109 40.28 -1.12 8.39
N LYS A 110 41.30 -1.85 7.93
CA LYS A 110 41.39 -3.30 7.60
C LYS A 110 40.88 -3.79 6.24
N LEU A 111 41.85 -4.20 5.40
CA LEU A 111 41.67 -4.95 4.15
C LEU A 111 40.93 -6.27 4.41
N HIS A 112 39.88 -6.52 3.64
CA HIS A 112 39.13 -7.78 3.66
C HIS A 112 39.18 -8.42 2.27
N GLU A 113 39.91 -9.52 2.16
CA GLU A 113 40.11 -10.25 0.91
C GLU A 113 39.02 -11.33 0.74
N MET A 114 38.32 -11.32 -0.39
CA MET A 114 37.17 -12.19 -0.62
C MET A 114 37.57 -13.55 -1.20
N GLN A 115 37.03 -14.63 -0.62
CA GLN A 115 37.12 -15.98 -1.20
C GLN A 115 35.94 -16.27 -2.15
N PRO A 116 36.15 -17.02 -3.25
CA PRO A 116 35.14 -17.22 -4.30
C PRO A 116 34.06 -18.25 -3.90
N GLY A 117 32.80 -17.79 -3.87
CA GLY A 117 31.61 -18.62 -3.72
C GLY A 117 31.05 -19.11 -5.08
N LYS A 118 30.58 -20.37 -5.10
CA LYS A 118 30.09 -21.08 -6.31
C LYS A 118 28.74 -20.53 -6.80
N SER A 119 28.62 -20.29 -8.10
CA SER A 119 27.40 -19.81 -8.77
C SER A 119 26.43 -20.94 -9.13
N LYS A 120 25.12 -20.73 -8.90
CA LYS A 120 24.03 -21.58 -9.41
C LYS A 120 23.34 -20.86 -10.59
N LYS A 121 23.33 -21.53 -11.74
CA LYS A 121 22.66 -21.10 -12.98
C LYS A 121 21.13 -21.17 -12.82
N VAL A 122 20.43 -20.09 -13.16
CA VAL A 122 18.96 -20.08 -13.37
C VAL A 122 18.73 -20.03 -14.87
N CYS A 123 17.97 -21.01 -15.38
CA CYS A 123 17.68 -21.21 -16.80
C CYS A 123 16.31 -20.63 -17.14
N THR A 124 16.31 -19.71 -18.11
CA THR A 124 15.17 -19.11 -18.80
C THR A 124 14.50 -20.13 -19.71
N LYS A 125 13.16 -20.21 -19.71
CA LYS A 125 12.42 -20.71 -20.88
C LYS A 125 11.17 -19.87 -21.14
N SER A 126 11.22 -19.18 -22.28
CA SER A 126 10.10 -18.58 -22.98
C SER A 126 9.13 -19.66 -23.44
N ARG A 127 7.83 -19.35 -23.44
CA ARG A 127 6.76 -20.24 -23.90
C ARG A 127 6.30 -19.77 -25.27
N GLN A 128 6.65 -20.53 -26.30
CA GLN A 128 6.17 -20.31 -27.67
C GLN A 128 4.67 -20.65 -27.77
N SER A 129 3.96 -19.79 -28.48
CA SER A 129 2.56 -19.90 -28.89
C SER A 129 2.43 -20.87 -30.07
N GLN A 130 1.48 -21.80 -29.99
CA GLN A 130 0.99 -22.60 -31.11
C GLN A 130 -0.45 -22.16 -31.45
N PRO A 131 -0.85 -22.18 -32.74
CA PRO A 131 -2.05 -21.50 -33.22
C PRO A 131 -3.31 -22.38 -33.23
N ASP A 132 -4.45 -21.66 -33.20
CA ASP A 132 -5.77 -21.94 -33.74
C ASP A 132 -6.36 -23.36 -33.60
N LYS A 133 -7.12 -23.53 -32.51
CA LYS A 133 -8.27 -24.43 -32.49
C LYS A 133 -9.56 -23.62 -32.66
N VAL A 134 -10.26 -23.96 -33.74
CA VAL A 134 -11.62 -23.57 -34.16
C VAL A 134 -12.48 -23.02 -33.02
N LEU A 135 -12.77 -21.72 -33.12
CA LEU A 135 -13.58 -20.95 -32.18
C LEU A 135 -15.06 -21.38 -32.31
N ALA A 136 -15.50 -22.31 -31.47
CA ALA A 136 -16.88 -22.27 -31.01
C ALA A 136 -17.09 -20.88 -30.39
N ALA A 137 -18.04 -20.10 -30.93
CA ALA A 137 -18.29 -18.72 -30.53
C ALA A 137 -18.44 -18.64 -29.02
N ARG A 138 -17.37 -18.22 -28.34
CA ARG A 138 -17.40 -17.99 -26.90
C ARG A 138 -18.41 -16.87 -26.67
N PRO A 139 -19.28 -16.98 -25.66
CA PRO A 139 -20.16 -15.87 -25.31
C PRO A 139 -19.28 -14.64 -25.06
N LYS A 140 -19.54 -13.56 -25.78
CA LYS A 140 -18.77 -12.31 -25.69
C LYS A 140 -18.80 -11.83 -24.23
N GLY A 141 -17.65 -11.88 -23.58
CA GLY A 141 -17.49 -11.46 -22.20
C GLY A 141 -17.09 -9.99 -22.09
N PHE A 142 -17.02 -9.49 -20.85
CA PHE A 142 -16.53 -8.14 -20.56
C PHE A 142 -15.12 -7.87 -21.14
N THR A 143 -14.26 -8.88 -21.19
CA THR A 143 -12.90 -8.77 -21.76
C THR A 143 -12.88 -8.68 -23.28
N ASP A 144 -13.96 -9.08 -23.96
CA ASP A 144 -14.07 -9.06 -25.42
C ASP A 144 -14.63 -7.70 -25.93
N LEU A 145 -15.07 -6.84 -25.01
CA LEU A 145 -15.43 -5.45 -25.33
C LEU A 145 -14.17 -4.65 -25.67
N PRO A 146 -14.22 -3.68 -26.60
CA PRO A 146 -13.13 -2.73 -26.83
C PRO A 146 -12.74 -1.97 -25.56
N ALA A 147 -11.47 -1.59 -25.44
CA ALA A 147 -10.93 -0.88 -24.28
C ALA A 147 -11.69 0.42 -23.97
N GLU A 148 -12.15 1.15 -24.98
CA GLU A 148 -12.95 2.38 -24.82
C GLU A 148 -14.27 2.15 -24.06
N LEU A 149 -14.99 1.07 -24.41
CA LEU A 149 -16.23 0.71 -23.72
C LEU A 149 -15.95 0.21 -22.31
N ARG A 150 -14.84 -0.51 -22.10
CA ARG A 150 -14.41 -0.91 -20.75
C ARG A 150 -14.07 0.30 -19.90
N ASN A 151 -13.38 1.31 -20.44
CA ASN A 151 -13.07 2.57 -19.76
C ASN A 151 -14.34 3.32 -19.35
N THR A 152 -15.33 3.36 -20.23
CA THR A 152 -16.63 3.96 -19.90
C THR A 152 -17.31 3.22 -18.73
N ILE A 153 -17.27 1.88 -18.75
CA ILE A 153 -17.79 1.07 -17.64
C ILE A 153 -16.97 1.29 -16.35
N TYR A 154 -15.64 1.39 -16.45
CA TYR A 154 -14.78 1.70 -15.30
C TYR A 154 -15.10 3.07 -14.72
N ARG A 155 -15.35 4.09 -15.54
CA ARG A 155 -15.77 5.40 -15.07
C ARG A 155 -17.09 5.32 -14.30
N TYR A 156 -18.10 4.67 -14.86
CA TYR A 156 -19.39 4.50 -14.16
C TYR A 156 -19.28 3.73 -12.84
N LEU A 157 -18.31 2.81 -12.72
CA LEU A 157 -18.14 2.00 -11.53
C LEU A 157 -17.23 2.64 -10.48
N PHE A 158 -16.15 3.28 -10.93
CA PHE A 158 -15.05 3.76 -10.08
C PHE A 158 -15.06 5.27 -9.91
N ALA A 159 -15.33 6.03 -10.96
CA ALA A 159 -15.40 7.48 -10.87
C ALA A 159 -16.72 7.87 -10.22
N ARG A 160 -16.62 8.66 -9.15
CA ARG A 160 -17.81 9.19 -8.49
C ARG A 160 -18.31 10.39 -9.25
N ASN A 161 -19.60 10.40 -9.55
CA ASN A 161 -20.28 11.54 -10.18
C ASN A 161 -21.03 12.41 -9.15
N ASP A 162 -20.83 12.16 -7.84
CA ASP A 162 -21.40 12.99 -6.78
C ASP A 162 -20.64 14.33 -6.68
N ASP A 163 -21.32 15.41 -6.30
CA ASP A 163 -20.81 16.81 -6.23
C ASP A 163 -19.48 17.00 -5.47
N THR A 164 -19.06 16.03 -4.66
CA THR A 164 -17.81 16.09 -3.90
C THR A 164 -16.73 15.15 -4.43
N GLN A 165 -17.06 14.12 -5.22
CA GLN A 165 -16.14 13.08 -5.72
C GLN A 165 -15.15 12.51 -4.67
N GLU A 166 -15.47 12.63 -3.38
CA GLU A 166 -14.55 12.32 -2.28
C GLU A 166 -14.64 10.83 -1.91
N LEU A 167 -13.53 10.10 -2.01
CA LEU A 167 -13.32 8.79 -1.39
C LEU A 167 -12.68 8.99 -0.02
N ARG A 168 -13.33 8.53 1.06
CA ARG A 168 -12.85 8.76 2.42
C ARG A 168 -12.14 7.55 3.00
N ILE A 169 -10.98 7.81 3.58
CA ILE A 169 -10.21 6.83 4.35
C ILE A 169 -9.90 7.46 5.72
N PRO A 170 -10.39 6.88 6.83
CA PRO A 170 -11.12 5.61 6.92
C PRO A 170 -12.56 5.67 6.39
N VAL A 171 -13.10 4.48 6.08
CA VAL A 171 -14.45 4.31 5.56
C VAL A 171 -15.47 4.65 6.65
N ASN A 172 -16.37 5.61 6.39
CA ASN A 172 -17.44 5.94 7.32
C ASN A 172 -18.59 4.93 7.18
N LYS A 173 -18.85 4.15 8.24
CA LYS A 173 -19.95 3.17 8.28
C LYS A 173 -21.34 3.81 8.10
N GLN A 174 -21.48 5.08 8.44
CA GLN A 174 -22.76 5.80 8.37
C GLN A 174 -23.13 6.21 6.94
N ASN A 175 -22.13 6.41 6.07
CA ASN A 175 -22.37 6.79 4.69
C ASN A 175 -21.82 5.71 3.74
N PRO A 176 -22.64 4.72 3.35
CA PRO A 176 -22.20 3.62 2.48
C PRO A 176 -21.78 4.09 1.08
N LYS A 177 -22.16 5.33 0.71
CA LYS A 177 -21.70 5.96 -0.52
C LYS A 177 -20.21 6.23 -0.49
N ASP A 178 -19.55 6.35 0.68
CA ASP A 178 -18.11 6.65 0.84
C ASP A 178 -17.18 5.44 0.74
N ASN A 179 -17.74 4.26 0.44
CA ASN A 179 -17.01 3.00 0.55
C ASN A 179 -16.21 2.63 -0.72
N LEU A 180 -14.91 2.37 -0.52
CA LEU A 180 -14.02 1.76 -1.53
C LEU A 180 -14.26 0.26 -1.76
N CYS A 181 -15.07 -0.39 -0.91
CA CYS A 181 -15.20 -1.84 -0.89
C CYS A 181 -15.66 -2.45 -2.23
N LYS A 182 -16.64 -1.82 -2.90
CA LYS A 182 -17.17 -2.32 -4.18
C LYS A 182 -16.11 -2.21 -5.28
N SER A 183 -15.47 -1.05 -5.37
CA SER A 183 -14.40 -0.78 -6.34
C SER A 183 -13.21 -1.71 -6.14
N ALA A 184 -12.77 -1.87 -4.88
CA ALA A 184 -11.66 -2.76 -4.54
C ALA A 184 -11.98 -4.24 -4.80
N GLN A 185 -13.22 -4.69 -4.58
CA GLN A 185 -13.63 -6.05 -4.91
C GLN A 185 -13.58 -6.31 -6.42
N PHE A 186 -14.02 -5.35 -7.24
CA PHE A 186 -13.98 -5.49 -8.69
C PHE A 186 -12.55 -5.49 -9.24
N LEU A 187 -11.66 -4.62 -8.72
CA LEU A 187 -10.24 -4.62 -9.09
C LEU A 187 -9.53 -5.95 -8.78
N ARG A 188 -10.01 -6.71 -7.78
CA ARG A 188 -9.45 -8.03 -7.42
C ARG A 188 -9.87 -9.17 -8.35
N THR A 189 -10.79 -8.94 -9.29
CA THR A 189 -11.35 -10.01 -10.13
C THR A 189 -10.35 -10.52 -11.17
N CYS A 190 -9.75 -9.63 -11.97
CA CYS A 190 -8.79 -10.00 -13.00
C CYS A 190 -7.69 -8.93 -13.19
N LYS A 191 -6.54 -9.36 -13.70
CA LYS A 191 -5.38 -8.48 -13.92
C LYS A 191 -5.65 -7.38 -14.94
N LEU A 192 -6.45 -7.67 -15.95
CA LEU A 192 -6.83 -6.68 -16.98
C LEU A 192 -7.63 -5.54 -16.34
N VAL A 193 -8.68 -5.87 -15.57
CA VAL A 193 -9.47 -4.89 -14.81
C VAL A 193 -8.62 -4.15 -13.79
N HIS A 194 -7.67 -4.82 -13.15
CA HIS A 194 -6.75 -4.15 -12.23
C HIS A 194 -5.94 -3.07 -12.94
N ASN A 195 -5.26 -3.42 -14.02
CA ASN A 195 -4.36 -2.50 -14.72
C ASN A 195 -5.11 -1.34 -15.38
N GLU A 196 -6.25 -1.59 -16.02
CA GLU A 196 -7.05 -0.56 -16.68
C GLU A 196 -7.87 0.27 -15.67
N GLY A 197 -8.39 -0.38 -14.63
CA GLY A 197 -9.27 0.23 -13.65
C GLY A 197 -8.56 1.07 -12.59
N CYS A 198 -7.30 0.76 -12.27
CA CYS A 198 -6.54 1.51 -11.27
C CYS A 198 -6.29 2.96 -11.68
N SER A 199 -6.02 3.23 -12.97
CA SER A 199 -5.83 4.60 -13.46
C SER A 199 -7.09 5.45 -13.29
N VAL A 200 -8.27 4.87 -13.56
CA VAL A 200 -9.57 5.54 -13.39
C VAL A 200 -9.88 5.75 -11.90
N LEU A 201 -9.75 4.69 -11.08
CA LEU A 201 -10.09 4.78 -9.65
C LEU A 201 -9.22 5.80 -8.90
N TYR A 202 -7.90 5.78 -9.14
CA TYR A 202 -6.97 6.65 -8.42
C TYR A 202 -6.80 8.02 -9.08
N GLY A 203 -7.01 8.12 -10.39
CA GLY A 203 -6.79 9.33 -11.16
C GLY A 203 -7.98 10.29 -11.20
N GLU A 204 -9.20 9.77 -11.29
CA GLU A 204 -10.39 10.63 -11.45
C GLU A 204 -11.08 10.95 -10.11
N ASN A 205 -10.77 10.22 -9.03
CA ASN A 205 -11.38 10.48 -7.72
C ASN A 205 -10.48 11.30 -6.80
N THR A 206 -11.11 12.08 -5.91
CA THR A 206 -10.42 12.79 -4.84
C THR A 206 -10.34 11.92 -3.58
N PHE A 207 -9.15 11.70 -3.03
CA PHE A 207 -8.98 10.91 -1.80
C PHE A 207 -8.89 11.82 -0.57
N SER A 208 -9.82 11.67 0.37
CA SER A 208 -9.78 12.35 1.66
C SER A 208 -9.26 11.42 2.76
N PHE A 209 -8.08 11.76 3.29
CA PHE A 209 -7.45 11.09 4.42
C PHE A 209 -7.77 11.80 5.73
N LYS A 210 -8.27 11.05 6.71
CA LYS A 210 -8.62 11.54 8.05
C LYS A 210 -8.10 10.60 9.13
N ARG A 211 -7.98 11.11 10.35
CA ARG A 211 -7.66 10.29 11.52
C ARG A 211 -8.82 9.34 11.84
N HIS A 212 -8.52 8.07 12.09
CA HIS A 212 -9.48 7.10 12.61
C HIS A 212 -9.51 7.14 14.14
N TYR A 213 -10.54 7.77 14.73
CA TYR A 213 -10.67 7.91 16.19
C TYR A 213 -11.07 6.62 16.94
N GLY A 214 -11.55 5.60 16.22
CA GLY A 214 -11.89 4.33 16.85
C GLY A 214 -10.64 3.58 17.31
N THR A 215 -10.82 2.72 18.31
CA THR A 215 -9.76 1.88 18.86
C THR A 215 -9.80 0.48 18.27
N ARG A 216 -8.63 -0.14 18.11
CA ARG A 216 -8.46 -1.53 17.71
C ARG A 216 -7.30 -2.10 18.52
N GLY A 217 -7.51 -3.26 19.11
CA GLY A 217 -6.48 -3.98 19.83
C GLY A 217 -6.83 -5.47 19.88
N PRO A 218 -5.84 -6.33 20.06
CA PRO A 218 -6.09 -7.74 20.31
C PRO A 218 -6.79 -7.92 21.67
N PHE A 219 -7.51 -9.02 21.83
CA PHE A 219 -8.29 -9.28 23.05
C PHE A 219 -7.45 -9.41 24.33
N TRP A 220 -6.13 -9.63 24.19
CA TRP A 220 -5.20 -9.77 25.31
C TRP A 220 -4.54 -8.45 25.74
N GLU A 221 -4.78 -7.33 25.05
CA GLU A 221 -4.34 -6.01 25.49
C GLU A 221 -5.40 -5.38 26.41
N ALA A 222 -4.98 -4.94 27.60
CA ALA A 222 -5.88 -4.35 28.59
C ALA A 222 -6.45 -2.99 28.16
N VAL A 223 -5.70 -2.22 27.37
CA VAL A 223 -6.10 -0.92 26.86
C VAL A 223 -6.06 -0.96 25.33
N PRO A 224 -7.20 -0.90 24.64
CA PRO A 224 -7.21 -0.90 23.18
C PRO A 224 -6.61 0.41 22.67
N LYS A 225 -5.66 0.30 21.73
CA LYS A 225 -4.98 1.45 21.13
C LYS A 225 -5.85 2.10 20.05
N GLU A 226 -5.66 3.40 19.84
CA GLU A 226 -6.29 4.15 18.75
C GLU A 226 -5.68 3.72 17.41
N VAL A 227 -6.51 3.61 16.36
CA VAL A 227 -6.03 3.30 15.00
C VAL A 227 -5.29 4.51 14.38
N GLY A 228 -5.76 5.74 14.61
CA GLY A 228 -5.10 6.94 14.14
C GLY A 228 -4.96 6.99 12.60
N TYR A 229 -3.76 7.18 12.08
CA TYR A 229 -3.45 7.17 10.65
C TYR A 229 -3.03 5.79 10.10
N GLN A 230 -3.09 4.72 10.91
CA GLN A 230 -2.69 3.38 10.45
C GLN A 230 -3.47 2.89 9.23
N ASP A 231 -4.78 3.13 9.17
CA ASP A 231 -5.59 2.72 8.01
C ASP A 231 -5.18 3.49 6.73
N VAL A 232 -4.76 4.74 6.86
CA VAL A 232 -4.23 5.55 5.75
C VAL A 232 -2.88 5.00 5.30
N LEU A 233 -1.98 4.73 6.25
CA LEU A 233 -0.67 4.14 5.95
C LEU A 233 -0.83 2.77 5.28
N HIS A 234 -1.73 1.94 5.79
CA HIS A 234 -2.05 0.64 5.22
C HIS A 234 -2.58 0.75 3.80
N PHE A 235 -3.49 1.69 3.54
CA PHE A 235 -3.96 1.97 2.20
C PHE A 235 -2.80 2.35 1.27
N LEU A 236 -1.96 3.32 1.66
CA LEU A 236 -0.83 3.79 0.86
C LEU A 236 0.20 2.67 0.59
N LYS A 237 0.51 1.83 1.59
CA LYS A 237 1.40 0.66 1.41
C LYS A 237 0.74 -0.42 0.52
N MET A 238 -0.58 -0.59 0.59
CA MET A 238 -1.30 -1.63 -0.15
C MET A 238 -1.47 -1.30 -1.64
N ILE A 239 -1.69 -0.03 -1.99
CA ILE A 239 -1.76 0.38 -3.40
C ILE A 239 -0.41 0.22 -4.11
N GLY A 240 0.70 0.44 -3.39
CA GLY A 240 2.05 0.35 -3.91
C GLY A 240 2.46 1.55 -4.78
N PRO A 241 3.75 1.63 -5.16
CA PRO A 241 4.34 2.81 -5.79
C PRO A 241 3.84 3.08 -7.22
N GLU A 242 3.46 2.03 -7.96
CA GLU A 242 2.91 2.18 -9.31
C GLU A 242 1.55 2.90 -9.27
N ASN A 243 0.66 2.46 -8.38
CA ASN A 243 -0.67 3.04 -8.25
C ASN A 243 -0.65 4.40 -7.57
N LEU A 244 0.37 4.68 -6.75
CA LEU A 244 0.57 5.99 -6.12
C LEU A 244 0.74 7.10 -7.16
N GLN A 245 1.35 6.82 -8.32
CA GLN A 245 1.52 7.79 -9.41
C GLN A 245 0.20 8.19 -10.07
N TYR A 246 -0.84 7.37 -9.93
CA TYR A 246 -2.16 7.70 -10.45
C TYR A 246 -2.92 8.65 -9.54
N LEU A 247 -2.56 8.80 -8.26
CA LEU A 247 -3.23 9.76 -7.38
C LEU A 247 -3.02 11.20 -7.89
N ARG A 248 -4.12 11.91 -8.13
CA ARG A 248 -4.11 13.30 -8.59
C ARG A 248 -4.52 14.25 -7.47
N ASP A 249 -5.70 14.04 -6.92
CA ASP A 249 -6.29 14.98 -5.98
C ASP A 249 -6.44 14.34 -4.60
N ILE A 250 -5.82 14.99 -3.61
CA ILE A 250 -5.80 14.49 -2.23
C ILE A 250 -6.22 15.60 -1.27
N LYS A 251 -7.01 15.20 -0.28
CA LYS A 251 -7.42 16.01 0.84
C LYS A 251 -6.92 15.41 2.15
N PHE A 252 -6.03 16.09 2.84
CA PHE A 252 -5.46 15.61 4.09
C PHE A 252 -6.03 16.39 5.27
N VAL A 253 -6.59 15.68 6.25
CA VAL A 253 -7.09 16.25 7.50
C VAL A 253 -6.15 15.84 8.63
N PHE A 254 -5.39 16.81 9.12
CA PHE A 254 -4.50 16.65 10.26
C PHE A 254 -5.28 16.92 11.55
N ASP A 255 -5.38 15.96 12.46
CA ASP A 255 -6.07 16.17 13.74
C ASP A 255 -5.41 15.43 14.90
N ASP A 256 -5.55 15.99 16.10
CA ASP A 256 -4.96 15.44 17.31
C ASP A 256 -5.71 14.19 17.78
N ALA A 257 -4.99 13.30 18.46
CA ALA A 257 -5.61 12.17 19.13
C ALA A 257 -6.56 12.63 20.24
N SER A 258 -7.74 12.02 20.32
CA SER A 258 -8.71 12.29 21.38
C SER A 258 -8.23 11.69 22.70
N PRO A 259 -8.19 12.45 23.81
CA PRO A 259 -7.80 11.92 25.12
C PRO A 259 -8.63 10.71 25.56
N ARG A 260 -9.90 10.64 25.14
CA ARG A 260 -10.83 9.54 25.45
C ARG A 260 -10.39 8.21 24.87
N HIS A 261 -9.65 8.21 23.76
CA HIS A 261 -9.24 7.01 23.02
C HIS A 261 -7.73 6.74 23.13
N THR A 262 -7.00 7.60 23.84
CA THR A 262 -5.56 7.52 24.04
C THR A 262 -5.19 7.71 25.51
N SER A 263 -5.86 6.97 26.40
CA SER A 263 -5.60 7.02 27.85
C SER A 263 -4.17 6.60 28.21
N TYR A 264 -3.56 5.73 27.41
CA TYR A 264 -2.18 5.27 27.57
C TYR A 264 -1.11 6.33 27.26
N VAL A 265 -1.50 7.47 26.66
CA VAL A 265 -0.58 8.57 26.37
C VAL A 265 -0.56 9.53 27.56
N GLU A 266 0.61 9.79 28.13
CA GLU A 266 0.71 10.59 29.36
C GLU A 266 0.45 12.09 29.12
N SER A 267 0.90 12.63 27.99
CA SER A 267 0.87 14.07 27.70
C SER A 267 -0.05 14.43 26.54
N ASN A 268 -0.65 15.62 26.60
CA ASN A 268 -1.39 16.18 25.48
C ASN A 268 -0.49 16.51 24.29
N GLU A 269 0.79 16.81 24.52
CA GLU A 269 1.73 17.13 23.44
C GLU A 269 2.07 15.88 22.61
N LYS A 270 2.24 14.73 23.28
CA LYS A 270 2.43 13.42 22.61
C LYS A 270 1.22 13.00 21.77
N ARG A 271 0.02 13.54 22.04
CA ARG A 271 -1.21 13.28 21.28
C ARG A 271 -1.34 14.13 20.02
N ARG A 272 -0.44 15.08 19.79
CA ARG A 272 -0.49 15.94 18.60
C ARG A 272 -0.15 15.13 17.36
N TYR A 273 -0.82 15.43 16.25
CA TYR A 273 -0.52 14.78 14.97
C TYR A 273 0.93 15.00 14.52
N LEU A 274 1.58 16.08 14.98
CA LEU A 274 3.00 16.36 14.72
C LEU A 274 3.94 15.26 15.24
N ASN A 275 3.52 14.50 16.24
CA ASN A 275 4.30 13.42 16.85
C ASN A 275 3.83 12.04 16.39
N ASP A 276 2.89 11.98 15.43
CA ASP A 276 2.33 10.72 14.96
C ASP A 276 3.25 10.09 13.89
N GLU A 277 3.91 8.99 14.25
CA GLU A 277 4.87 8.29 13.38
C GLU A 277 4.20 7.68 12.14
N TYR A 278 2.93 7.26 12.25
CA TYR A 278 2.17 6.74 11.11
C TYR A 278 1.90 7.85 10.10
N LEU A 279 1.59 9.05 10.58
CA LEU A 279 1.38 10.21 9.72
C LEU A 279 2.65 10.61 8.97
N MET A 280 3.80 10.67 9.66
CA MET A 280 5.08 10.99 9.01
C MET A 280 5.42 10.00 7.90
N ASN A 281 5.16 8.72 8.14
CA ASN A 281 5.32 7.68 7.12
C ASN A 281 4.36 7.83 5.93
N CYS A 282 3.11 8.26 6.17
CA CYS A 282 2.19 8.58 5.08
C CYS A 282 2.73 9.71 4.21
N LEU A 283 3.24 10.79 4.83
CA LEU A 283 3.83 11.92 4.11
C LEU A 283 5.07 11.50 3.31
N ARG A 284 5.90 10.61 3.87
CA ARG A 284 7.06 10.05 3.17
C ARG A 284 6.65 9.29 1.91
N ILE A 285 5.61 8.46 1.96
CA ILE A 285 5.13 7.77 0.76
C ILE A 285 4.58 8.80 -0.25
N LEU A 286 3.80 9.78 0.21
CA LEU A 286 3.21 10.81 -0.66
C LEU A 286 4.23 11.71 -1.37
N ARG A 287 5.47 11.79 -0.88
CA ARG A 287 6.58 12.47 -1.59
C ARG A 287 6.79 11.95 -3.00
N GLU A 288 6.59 10.64 -3.23
CA GLU A 288 6.78 10.01 -4.54
C GLU A 288 5.58 10.19 -5.48
N ALA A 289 4.45 10.70 -4.96
CA ALA A 289 3.22 10.86 -5.71
C ALA A 289 3.27 12.07 -6.66
N LYS A 290 2.65 11.93 -7.83
CA LYS A 290 2.56 12.98 -8.86
C LYS A 290 1.23 13.73 -8.73
N LEU A 291 1.05 14.40 -7.59
CA LEU A 291 -0.20 15.07 -7.24
C LEU A 291 -0.44 16.30 -8.14
N ARG A 292 -1.71 16.51 -8.47
CA ARG A 292 -2.25 17.71 -9.13
C ARG A 292 -2.66 18.71 -8.06
N LYS A 293 -3.64 18.35 -7.22
CA LYS A 293 -4.17 19.22 -6.16
C LYS A 293 -4.03 18.58 -4.79
N VAL A 294 -3.51 19.33 -3.82
CA VAL A 294 -3.43 18.92 -2.41
C VAL A 294 -4.16 19.92 -1.55
N SER A 295 -5.26 19.49 -0.94
CA SER A 295 -6.02 20.30 -0.01
C SER A 295 -5.75 19.87 1.43
N MET A 296 -5.25 20.79 2.25
CA MET A 296 -4.87 20.51 3.63
C MET A 296 -5.80 21.19 4.63
N PHE A 297 -6.21 20.42 5.63
CA PHE A 297 -6.93 20.92 6.79
C PHE A 297 -6.08 20.68 8.03
N PHE A 298 -5.73 21.75 8.74
CA PHE A 298 -5.04 21.68 10.01
C PHE A 298 -6.07 21.77 11.13
N GLY A 299 -6.41 20.62 11.68
CA GLY A 299 -7.13 20.48 12.94
C GLY A 299 -6.18 20.48 14.14
N GLY A 300 -6.68 20.02 15.28
CA GLY A 300 -5.93 19.97 16.51
C GLY A 300 -6.10 21.18 17.43
N ARG A 301 -5.58 21.03 18.64
CA ARG A 301 -5.77 21.96 19.76
C ARG A 301 -4.88 23.19 19.64
N ARG A 302 -3.62 22.99 19.24
CA ARG A 302 -2.60 24.05 19.13
C ARG A 302 -2.35 24.42 17.67
N GLN A 303 -2.04 25.69 17.43
CA GLN A 303 -1.66 26.17 16.10
C GLN A 303 -0.29 25.61 15.68
N LEU A 304 -0.14 25.33 14.38
CA LEU A 304 1.13 24.98 13.76
C LEU A 304 2.03 26.22 13.69
N GLN A 305 3.24 26.09 14.25
CA GLN A 305 4.21 27.16 14.34
C GLN A 305 5.43 26.86 13.47
N ARG A 306 6.22 27.89 13.14
CA ARG A 306 7.47 27.75 12.38
C ARG A 306 8.50 26.86 13.09
N SER A 307 8.40 26.71 14.41
CA SER A 307 9.24 25.83 15.23
C SER A 307 8.97 24.34 15.01
N ASP A 308 7.85 23.96 14.40
CA ASP A 308 7.46 22.57 14.18
C ASP A 308 8.18 21.98 12.93
N VAL A 309 9.51 22.14 12.91
CA VAL A 309 10.37 21.95 11.73
C VAL A 309 10.29 20.52 11.17
N LYS A 310 10.22 19.49 12.03
CA LYS A 310 10.15 18.09 11.61
C LYS A 310 8.94 17.83 10.72
N PHE A 311 7.75 18.25 11.15
CA PHE A 311 6.52 18.06 10.39
C PHE A 311 6.50 18.90 9.11
N LEU A 312 6.93 20.16 9.21
CA LEU A 312 7.01 21.06 8.05
C LEU A 312 8.00 20.55 6.99
N GLY A 313 9.11 19.93 7.41
CA GLY A 313 10.09 19.32 6.51
C GLY A 313 9.54 18.14 5.73
N TYR A 314 8.72 17.26 6.35
CA TYR A 314 8.04 16.19 5.62
C TYR A 314 6.96 16.72 4.67
N LEU A 315 6.20 17.74 5.09
CA LEU A 315 5.20 18.35 4.21
C LEU A 315 5.83 19.03 3.01
N GLU A 316 6.93 19.76 3.20
CA GLU A 316 7.66 20.43 2.12
C GLU A 316 8.11 19.46 1.02
N GLN A 317 8.42 18.20 1.38
CA GLN A 317 8.85 17.20 0.41
C GLN A 317 7.71 16.76 -0.52
N VAL A 318 6.45 16.89 -0.10
CA VAL A 318 5.29 16.56 -0.93
C VAL A 318 5.05 17.71 -1.91
N LYS A 319 5.19 17.44 -3.20
CA LYS A 319 5.03 18.46 -4.26
C LYS A 319 3.74 18.26 -5.04
N ALA A 320 3.00 19.35 -5.28
CA ALA A 320 1.77 19.37 -6.08
C ALA A 320 1.74 20.59 -7.01
N ASP A 321 0.82 20.60 -7.97
CA ASP A 321 0.64 21.73 -8.89
C ASP A 321 -0.23 22.83 -8.25
N GLU A 322 -1.21 22.43 -7.43
CA GLU A 322 -2.04 23.31 -6.60
C GLU A 322 -2.04 22.85 -5.14
N VAL A 323 -1.89 23.81 -4.22
CA VAL A 323 -1.88 23.56 -2.78
C VAL A 323 -2.90 24.47 -2.11
N ASP A 324 -3.98 23.89 -1.62
CA ASP A 324 -5.09 24.65 -1.03
C ASP A 324 -5.18 24.42 0.49
N ARG A 325 -5.53 25.48 1.21
CA ARG A 325 -5.93 25.39 2.61
C ARG A 325 -7.44 25.31 2.73
N ILE A 326 -7.94 24.23 3.32
CA ILE A 326 -9.35 24.11 3.66
C ILE A 326 -9.60 24.88 4.95
N PRO A 327 -10.50 25.88 4.96
CA PRO A 327 -10.81 26.63 6.15
C PRO A 327 -11.56 25.78 7.17
N ASP A 328 -11.36 26.07 8.45
CA ASP A 328 -12.18 25.52 9.51
C ASP A 328 -13.57 26.16 9.48
N ARG A 329 -14.62 25.31 9.41
CA ARG A 329 -16.02 25.76 9.46
C ARG A 329 -16.35 26.42 10.79
N TYR A 330 -15.64 26.10 11.87
CA TYR A 330 -15.95 26.55 13.22
C TYR A 330 -14.99 27.61 13.76
N PHE A 331 -13.73 27.61 13.32
CA PHE A 331 -12.68 28.51 13.83
C PHE A 331 -12.08 29.41 12.73
N SER A 332 -12.94 29.98 11.87
CA SER A 332 -12.56 30.79 10.71
C SER A 332 -11.74 32.06 11.03
N LEU A 333 -11.78 32.58 12.27
CA LEU A 333 -11.14 33.84 12.67
C LEU A 333 -9.66 33.70 13.08
N LEU A 334 -9.24 32.52 13.54
CA LEU A 334 -7.87 32.24 13.99
C LEU A 334 -7.43 30.94 13.34
N GLY A 335 -6.90 31.06 12.12
CA GLY A 335 -6.36 29.92 11.38
C GLY A 335 -5.45 29.06 12.26
N LYS A 336 -5.58 27.74 12.15
CA LYS A 336 -4.75 26.77 12.88
C LYS A 336 -3.30 26.74 12.40
N ILE A 337 -2.99 27.51 11.35
CA ILE A 337 -1.66 27.80 10.84
C ILE A 337 -1.52 29.31 10.67
N SER A 338 -0.37 29.86 11.05
CA SER A 338 -0.04 31.25 10.75
C SER A 338 0.01 31.47 9.23
N ASN A 339 -0.52 32.60 8.74
CA ASN A 339 -0.52 32.91 7.31
C ASN A 339 0.91 33.00 6.72
N ALA A 340 1.89 33.45 7.50
CA ALA A 340 3.28 33.48 7.05
C ALA A 340 3.85 32.07 6.85
N VAL A 341 3.57 31.15 7.79
CA VAL A 341 4.00 29.75 7.68
C VAL A 341 3.29 29.05 6.53
N TRP A 342 2.00 29.35 6.32
CA TRP A 342 1.24 28.83 5.19
C TRP A 342 1.81 29.32 3.85
N ALA A 343 2.12 30.61 3.70
CA ALA A 343 2.71 31.14 2.47
C ALA A 343 4.07 30.49 2.15
N ASP A 344 4.95 30.36 3.15
CA ASP A 344 6.24 29.65 3.01
C ASP A 344 6.02 28.18 2.59
N LEU A 345 5.02 27.51 3.17
CA LEU A 345 4.70 26.12 2.87
C LEU A 345 4.09 25.93 1.47
N GLU A 346 3.16 26.81 1.09
CA GLU A 346 2.49 26.82 -0.21
C GLU A 346 3.50 27.03 -1.33
N GLU A 347 4.41 28.00 -1.19
CA GLU A 347 5.50 28.22 -2.14
C GLU A 347 6.43 26.99 -2.21
N ALA A 348 6.77 26.41 -1.06
CA ALA A 348 7.65 25.26 -1.02
C ALA A 348 7.01 24.02 -1.68
N MET A 349 5.74 23.72 -1.41
CA MET A 349 5.05 22.53 -1.93
C MET A 349 4.60 22.68 -3.39
N THR A 350 4.40 23.90 -3.88
CA THR A 350 3.96 24.14 -5.26
C THR A 350 5.11 23.92 -6.25
N ARG A 351 4.86 23.16 -7.32
CA ARG A 351 5.85 22.96 -8.37
C ARG A 351 5.95 24.22 -9.24
N LYS A 352 7.19 24.68 -9.47
CA LYS A 352 7.46 25.79 -10.40
C LYS A 352 7.00 25.53 -11.83
N LYS A 353 7.05 24.27 -12.27
CA LYS A 353 6.52 23.80 -13.55
C LYS A 353 5.38 22.84 -13.26
N LYS A 354 4.16 23.25 -13.62
CA LYS A 354 2.97 22.40 -13.52
C LYS A 354 3.16 21.14 -14.36
N LEU A 355 2.77 20.00 -13.82
CA LEU A 355 2.81 18.71 -14.51
C LEU A 355 1.53 18.48 -15.33
N TYR A 356 0.42 19.07 -14.89
CA TYR A 356 -0.87 19.00 -15.55
C TYR A 356 -1.25 20.37 -16.11
N GLU A 357 -1.87 20.34 -17.29
CA GLU A 357 -2.51 21.53 -17.86
C GLU A 357 -3.80 21.82 -17.07
N ASP A 358 -4.14 23.10 -16.96
CA ASP A 358 -5.39 23.51 -16.32
C ASP A 358 -6.54 23.05 -17.23
N GLU A 359 -7.43 22.19 -16.71
CA GLU A 359 -8.60 21.63 -17.44
C GLU A 359 -9.68 22.67 -17.75
#